data_AF-A0A3D4FL75-F1
#
_entry.id   AF-A0A3D4FL75-F1
#
_cell.length_a   1.000
_cell.length_b   1.000
_cell.length_c   1.000
_cell.angle_alpha   90.00
_cell.angle_beta   90.00
_cell.angle_gamma   90.00
#
_symmetry.space_group_name_H-M   'P 1'
#
loop_
_entity.id
_entity.type
_entity.pdbx_description
1 polymer ?
#
loop_
_entity_poly.entity_id
_entity_poly.type
_entity_poly.pdbx_seq_one_letter_code
_entity_poly.pdbx_strand_id
1 'polypeptide(L)'
;MDVHECPFDSRIDAKLEKARKRIESGLAGRIDKNVYTEGLYTPEDVYRYLIENKPEEELIFSHGDYCFNNYFTNGTEITDFIDMGRAGVSDFYQDIALCVRELMDFETKYTEMFIKELGIESNWEKIKYY
;
A
#
# COMPACT_ATOMS: atom_id res chain seq x y z
N MET A 1 4.03 -18.99 -6.46
CA MET A 1 5.42 -18.50 -6.48
C MET A 1 5.88 -18.46 -5.04
N ASP A 2 7.01 -19.05 -4.70
CA ASP A 2 7.53 -18.93 -3.34
C ASP A 2 8.01 -17.50 -3.13
N VAL A 3 7.50 -16.85 -2.07
CA VAL A 3 7.86 -15.48 -1.70
C VAL A 3 9.37 -15.39 -1.41
N HIS A 4 9.97 -16.47 -0.92
CA HIS A 4 11.40 -16.54 -0.63
C HIS A 4 12.29 -16.61 -1.89
N GLU A 5 11.71 -16.94 -3.06
CA GLU A 5 12.43 -17.00 -4.34
C GLU A 5 12.19 -15.76 -5.22
N CYS A 6 11.36 -14.82 -4.78
CA CYS A 6 11.04 -13.61 -5.53
C CYS A 6 12.24 -12.63 -5.51
N PRO A 7 12.76 -12.20 -6.67
CA PRO A 7 13.90 -11.28 -6.73
C PRO A 7 13.51 -9.81 -6.46
N PHE A 8 12.22 -9.52 -6.36
CA PHE A 8 11.70 -8.16 -6.20
C PHE A 8 11.39 -7.90 -4.72
N ASP A 9 12.06 -6.89 -4.15
CA ASP A 9 11.92 -6.50 -2.76
C ASP A 9 11.12 -5.20 -2.60
N SER A 10 9.93 -5.35 -2.02
CA SER A 10 9.01 -4.27 -1.70
C SER A 10 8.68 -4.23 -0.20
N ARG A 11 9.55 -4.78 0.65
CA ARG A 11 9.40 -4.73 2.11
C ARG A 11 9.48 -3.29 2.63
N ILE A 12 8.95 -3.05 3.82
CA ILE A 12 8.94 -1.72 4.45
C ILE A 12 10.36 -1.12 4.47
N ASP A 13 11.36 -1.88 4.92
CA ASP A 13 12.72 -1.36 5.06
C ASP A 13 13.32 -0.91 3.72
N ALA A 14 13.04 -1.64 2.63
CA ALA A 14 13.47 -1.27 1.28
C ALA A 14 12.75 0.01 0.79
N LYS A 15 11.46 0.16 1.11
CA LYS A 15 10.67 1.37 0.80
C LYS A 15 11.16 2.58 1.59
N LEU A 16 11.43 2.42 2.89
CA LEU A 16 11.94 3.47 3.75
C LEU A 16 13.32 3.95 3.31
N GLU A 17 14.22 3.06 2.92
CA GLU A 17 15.54 3.45 2.41
C GLU A 17 15.42 4.25 1.09
N LYS A 18 14.50 3.87 0.19
CA LYS A 18 14.20 4.65 -1.02
C LYS A 18 13.62 6.02 -0.65
N ALA A 19 12.68 6.09 0.30
CA ALA A 19 12.08 7.33 0.76
C ALA A 19 13.13 8.28 1.36
N ARG A 20 14.01 7.78 2.24
CA ARG A 20 15.12 8.53 2.84
C ARG A 20 16.00 9.19 1.78
N LYS A 21 16.44 8.42 0.78
CA LYS A 21 17.27 8.94 -0.33
C LYS A 21 16.58 10.05 -1.11
N ARG A 22 15.26 9.92 -1.35
CA ARG A 22 14.48 10.94 -2.06
C ARG A 22 14.36 12.23 -1.25
N ILE A 23 14.13 12.11 0.05
CA ILE A 23 14.06 13.26 0.97
C ILE A 23 15.41 13.97 1.00
N GLU A 24 16.51 13.24 1.25
CA GLU A 24 17.87 13.79 1.31
C GLU A 24 18.30 14.46 -0.01
N SER A 25 17.77 13.98 -1.14
CA SER A 25 18.06 14.54 -2.47
C SER A 25 17.11 15.67 -2.90
N GLY A 26 16.16 16.07 -2.06
CA GLY A 26 15.14 17.07 -2.42
C GLY A 26 14.17 16.62 -3.52
N LEU A 27 14.06 15.31 -3.76
CA LEU A 27 13.17 14.68 -4.76
C LEU A 27 11.86 14.19 -4.14
N ALA A 28 11.63 14.42 -2.85
CA ALA A 28 10.37 14.12 -2.21
C ALA A 28 9.27 15.05 -2.73
N GLY A 29 8.11 14.47 -3.07
CA GLY A 29 6.97 15.21 -3.54
C GLY A 29 6.19 15.87 -2.40
N ARG A 30 5.05 16.46 -2.74
CA ARG A 30 4.06 16.91 -1.76
C ARG A 30 3.39 15.71 -1.09
N ILE A 31 2.87 15.92 0.13
CA ILE A 31 1.98 14.97 0.79
C ILE A 31 0.56 15.25 0.34
N ASP A 32 -0.12 14.22 -0.15
CA ASP A 32 -1.54 14.31 -0.47
C ASP A 32 -2.36 14.28 0.81
N LYS A 33 -3.24 15.27 1.00
CA LYS A 33 -4.02 15.42 2.22
C LYS A 33 -5.22 14.48 2.21
N ASN A 34 -5.27 13.56 3.16
CA ASN A 34 -6.43 12.72 3.44
C ASN A 34 -6.51 12.36 4.93
N VAL A 35 -7.47 11.50 5.30
CA VAL A 35 -7.69 11.09 6.69
C VAL A 35 -6.51 10.33 7.33
N TYR A 36 -5.64 9.72 6.51
CA TYR A 36 -4.48 8.95 6.97
C TYR A 36 -3.24 9.81 7.13
N THR A 37 -3.17 10.96 6.45
CA THR A 37 -2.05 11.91 6.52
C THR A 37 -2.34 13.11 7.43
N GLU A 38 -3.41 13.07 8.22
CA GLU A 38 -3.77 14.18 9.11
C GLU A 38 -2.65 14.45 10.12
N GLY A 39 -2.24 15.72 10.24
CA GLY A 39 -1.12 16.12 11.09
C GLY A 39 0.28 15.88 10.50
N LEU A 40 0.39 15.30 9.30
CA LEU A 40 1.65 15.14 8.56
C LEU A 40 1.72 16.20 7.47
N TYR A 41 2.69 17.11 7.55
CA TYR A 41 2.78 18.26 6.65
C TYR A 41 3.95 18.18 5.68
N THR A 42 4.99 17.45 6.04
CA THR A 42 6.23 17.31 5.26
C THR A 42 6.58 15.84 5.00
N PRO A 43 7.36 15.54 3.94
CA PRO A 43 7.94 14.21 3.74
C PRO A 43 8.71 13.69 4.95
N GLU A 44 9.37 14.57 5.69
CA GLU A 44 10.09 14.26 6.92
C GLU A 44 9.15 13.85 8.07
N ASP A 45 7.98 14.48 8.19
CA ASP A 45 6.96 14.08 9.16
C ASP A 45 6.44 12.68 8.86
N VAL A 46 6.14 12.41 7.58
CA VAL A 46 5.68 11.08 7.12
C VAL A 46 6.77 10.04 7.36
N TYR A 47 8.01 10.33 6.98
CA TYR A 47 9.12 9.41 7.18
C TYR A 47 9.33 9.07 8.66
N ARG A 48 9.26 10.07 9.55
CA ARG A 48 9.36 9.84 11.00
C ARG A 48 8.21 8.98 11.51
N TYR A 49 6.98 9.28 11.12
CA TYR A 49 5.81 8.50 11.48
C TYR A 49 5.97 7.02 11.06
N LEU A 50 6.39 6.78 9.82
CA LEU A 50 6.54 5.42 9.29
C LEU A 50 7.64 4.62 10.00
N ILE A 51 8.71 5.27 10.47
CA ILE A 51 9.77 4.63 11.26
C ILE A 51 9.26 4.28 12.66
N GLU A 52 8.53 5.20 13.31
CA GLU A 52 8.05 5.04 14.68
C GLU A 52 6.89 4.04 14.80
N ASN A 53 6.11 3.85 13.72
CA ASN A 53 4.90 3.03 13.71
C ASN A 53 5.04 1.80 12.81
N LYS A 54 6.27 1.35 12.52
CA LYS A 54 6.53 0.21 11.62
C LYS A 54 5.87 -1.08 12.15
N PRO A 55 4.91 -1.68 11.43
CA PRO A 55 4.30 -2.94 11.82
C PRO A 55 5.21 -4.14 11.48
N GLU A 56 4.89 -5.30 12.05
CA GLU A 56 5.45 -6.58 11.59
C GLU A 56 4.85 -6.96 10.22
N GLU A 57 5.68 -7.45 9.30
CA GLU A 57 5.24 -7.79 7.94
C GLU A 57 4.85 -9.28 7.84
N GLU A 58 3.67 -9.57 7.26
CA GLU A 58 3.29 -10.90 6.81
C GLU A 58 3.56 -10.99 5.30
N LEU A 59 4.69 -11.59 4.94
CA LEU A 59 5.25 -11.48 3.59
C LEU A 59 4.48 -12.30 2.55
N ILE A 60 3.98 -11.61 1.53
CA ILE A 60 3.39 -12.17 0.32
C ILE A 60 3.99 -11.49 -0.92
N PHE A 61 3.60 -11.95 -2.11
CA PHE A 61 3.79 -11.16 -3.32
C PHE A 61 2.69 -10.10 -3.42
N SER A 62 3.09 -8.85 -3.62
CA SER A 62 2.20 -7.70 -3.78
C SER A 62 2.46 -7.01 -5.12
N HIS A 63 1.42 -6.42 -5.70
CA HIS A 63 1.51 -5.50 -6.83
C HIS A 63 2.22 -4.20 -6.45
N GLY A 64 1.99 -3.71 -5.21
CA GLY A 64 2.62 -2.50 -4.67
C GLY A 64 2.02 -1.19 -5.19
N ASP A 65 1.01 -1.27 -6.07
CA ASP A 65 0.20 -0.14 -6.55
C ASP A 65 -1.17 -0.64 -7.05
N TYR A 66 -1.85 -1.45 -6.24
CA TYR A 66 -3.10 -2.13 -6.61
C TYR A 66 -4.32 -1.18 -6.56
N CYS A 67 -4.33 -0.21 -7.48
CA CYS A 67 -5.42 0.77 -7.64
C CYS A 67 -6.33 0.38 -8.82
N PHE A 68 -7.55 0.92 -8.88
CA PHE A 68 -8.56 0.55 -9.89
C PHE A 68 -8.14 0.82 -11.35
N ASN A 69 -7.17 1.70 -11.56
CA ASN A 69 -6.61 2.02 -12.86
C ASN A 69 -5.44 1.11 -13.29
N ASN A 70 -4.98 0.20 -12.42
CA ASN A 70 -3.80 -0.63 -12.64
C ASN A 70 -4.13 -2.10 -12.97
N TYR A 71 -5.40 -2.42 -13.18
CA TYR A 71 -5.82 -3.71 -13.69
C TYR A 71 -6.96 -3.58 -14.71
N PHE A 72 -7.03 -4.55 -15.60
CA PHE A 72 -8.12 -4.70 -16.56
C PHE A 72 -9.07 -5.82 -16.12
N THR A 73 -10.35 -5.68 -16.45
CA THR A 73 -11.37 -6.69 -16.17
C THR A 73 -12.32 -6.84 -17.36
N ASN A 74 -12.80 -8.05 -17.57
CA ASN A 74 -13.89 -8.36 -18.49
C ASN A 74 -15.28 -8.24 -17.81
N GLY A 75 -15.34 -7.78 -16.56
CA GLY A 75 -16.55 -7.67 -15.74
C GLY A 75 -16.82 -8.85 -14.82
N THR A 76 -16.11 -9.98 -14.98
CA THR A 76 -16.21 -11.15 -14.10
C THR A 76 -14.91 -11.51 -13.40
N GLU A 77 -13.78 -11.22 -14.04
CA GLU A 77 -12.44 -11.51 -13.50
C GLU A 77 -11.47 -10.40 -13.90
N ILE A 78 -10.34 -10.35 -13.18
CA ILE A 78 -9.21 -9.52 -13.58
C ILE A 78 -8.47 -10.25 -14.69
N THR A 79 -8.23 -9.57 -15.81
CA THR A 79 -7.56 -10.16 -16.98
C THR A 79 -6.07 -9.84 -17.00
N ASP A 80 -5.69 -8.63 -16.58
CA ASP A 80 -4.32 -8.13 -16.71
C ASP A 80 -3.99 -7.13 -15.60
N PHE A 81 -2.71 -7.07 -15.25
CA PHE A 81 -2.13 -6.06 -14.34
C PHE A 81 -1.11 -5.21 -15.10
N ILE A 82 -1.06 -3.92 -14.77
CA ILE A 82 -0.09 -2.96 -15.32
C ILE A 82 0.58 -2.16 -14.20
N ASP A 83 1.64 -1.43 -14.52
CA ASP A 83 2.39 -0.62 -13.53
C ASP A 83 2.99 -1.44 -12.36
N MET A 84 3.58 -2.58 -12.71
CA MET A 84 4.23 -3.50 -11.76
C MET A 84 5.59 -2.99 -11.22
N GLY A 85 5.92 -1.70 -11.40
CA GLY A 85 7.22 -1.15 -11.00
C GLY A 85 7.49 -1.16 -9.49
N ARG A 86 6.43 -1.33 -8.69
CA ARG A 86 6.47 -1.46 -7.22
C ARG A 86 6.18 -2.89 -6.73
N ALA A 87 5.99 -3.83 -7.65
CA ALA A 87 5.66 -5.19 -7.29
C ALA A 87 6.84 -5.91 -6.62
N GLY A 88 6.54 -6.83 -5.73
CA GLY A 88 7.54 -7.62 -5.01
C GLY A 88 7.04 -8.15 -3.69
N VAL A 89 7.97 -8.73 -2.93
CA VAL A 89 7.71 -9.22 -1.58
C VAL A 89 7.36 -8.04 -0.66
N SER A 90 6.18 -8.06 -0.07
CA SER A 90 5.66 -7.01 0.82
C SER A 90 4.67 -7.61 1.81
N ASP A 91 4.29 -6.86 2.84
CA ASP A 91 3.20 -7.25 3.74
C ASP A 91 1.87 -7.44 2.99
N PHE A 92 1.08 -8.38 3.50
CA PHE A 92 -0.28 -8.71 3.08
C PHE A 92 -1.19 -7.48 2.93
N TYR A 93 -1.03 -6.50 3.81
CA TYR A 93 -1.87 -5.31 3.81
C TYR A 93 -1.49 -4.25 2.77
N GLN A 94 -0.38 -4.39 2.04
CA GLN A 94 0.05 -3.38 1.06
C GLN A 94 -1.00 -3.10 -0.02
N ASP A 95 -1.52 -4.14 -0.68
CA ASP A 95 -2.51 -3.95 -1.74
C ASP A 95 -3.92 -3.72 -1.17
N ILE A 96 -4.21 -4.29 -0.01
CA ILE A 96 -5.49 -4.11 0.70
C ILE A 96 -5.68 -2.65 1.11
N ALA A 97 -4.65 -2.01 1.66
CA ALA A 97 -4.72 -0.60 2.05
C ALA A 97 -5.02 0.32 0.87
N LEU A 98 -4.42 0.03 -0.30
CA LEU A 98 -4.70 0.77 -1.54
C LEU A 98 -6.14 0.54 -2.03
N CYS A 99 -6.64 -0.70 -2.03
CA CYS A 99 -8.06 -0.97 -2.32
C CYS A 99 -8.98 -0.21 -1.38
N VAL A 100 -8.71 -0.23 -0.07
CA VAL A 100 -9.52 0.48 0.93
C VAL A 100 -9.51 1.97 0.65
N ARG A 101 -8.35 2.57 0.34
CA ARG A 101 -8.21 3.98 -0.01
C ARG A 101 -9.06 4.34 -1.24
N GLU A 102 -9.03 3.55 -2.30
CA GLU A 102 -9.85 3.80 -3.51
C GLU A 102 -11.35 3.65 -3.20
N LEU A 103 -11.72 2.71 -2.32
CA LEU A 103 -13.12 2.50 -1.91
C LEU A 103 -13.67 3.62 -1.02
N MET A 104 -12.83 4.46 -0.43
CA MET A 104 -13.28 5.62 0.38
C MET A 104 -14.04 6.67 -0.43
N ASP A 105 -13.84 6.71 -1.75
CA ASP A 105 -14.60 7.58 -2.65
C ASP A 105 -16.05 7.10 -2.87
N PHE A 106 -16.40 5.93 -2.32
CA PHE A 106 -17.71 5.31 -2.42
C PHE A 106 -18.37 5.17 -1.04
N GLU A 107 -19.61 4.69 -1.02
CA GLU A 107 -20.32 4.39 0.23
C GLU A 107 -19.57 3.34 1.06
N THR A 108 -19.50 3.53 2.39
CA THR A 108 -18.76 2.67 3.33
C THR A 108 -19.11 1.18 3.23
N LYS A 109 -20.34 0.85 2.81
CA LYS A 109 -20.81 -0.52 2.57
C LYS A 109 -19.91 -1.31 1.60
N TYR A 110 -19.24 -0.65 0.66
CA TYR A 110 -18.36 -1.33 -0.30
C TYR A 110 -17.04 -1.74 0.35
N THR A 111 -16.48 -0.92 1.23
CA THR A 111 -15.32 -1.29 2.05
C THR A 111 -15.67 -2.44 3.00
N GLU A 112 -16.84 -2.39 3.64
CA GLU A 112 -17.33 -3.48 4.50
C GLU A 112 -17.52 -4.78 3.71
N MET A 113 -18.10 -4.70 2.51
CA MET A 113 -18.27 -5.83 1.60
C MET A 113 -16.91 -6.39 1.15
N PHE A 114 -15.96 -5.54 0.78
CA PHE A 114 -14.61 -5.97 0.37
C PHE A 114 -13.89 -6.77 1.47
N ILE A 115 -13.84 -6.25 2.69
CA ILE A 115 -13.24 -6.94 3.84
C ILE A 115 -13.94 -8.29 4.09
N LYS A 116 -15.28 -8.30 4.01
CA LYS A 116 -16.07 -9.52 4.22
C LYS A 116 -15.77 -10.58 3.16
N GLU A 117 -15.69 -10.20 1.88
CA GLU A 117 -15.39 -11.12 0.78
C GLU A 117 -13.94 -11.65 0.84
N LEU A 118 -13.00 -10.85 1.35
CA LEU A 118 -11.63 -11.32 1.64
C LEU A 118 -11.59 -12.34 2.80
N GLY A 119 -12.60 -12.38 3.66
CA GLY A 119 -12.66 -13.31 4.80
C GLY A 119 -11.61 -13.03 5.87
N ILE A 120 -11.11 -11.79 5.96
CA ILE A 120 -10.07 -11.39 6.90
C ILE A 120 -10.62 -10.55 8.05
N GLU A 121 -9.91 -10.55 9.18
CA GLU A 121 -10.11 -9.55 10.22
C GLU A 121 -9.38 -8.25 9.81
N SER A 122 -10.07 -7.11 9.84
CA SER A 122 -9.46 -5.83 9.48
C SER A 122 -8.45 -5.38 10.51
N ASN A 123 -7.18 -5.25 10.11
CA ASN A 123 -6.18 -4.51 10.87
C ASN A 123 -6.11 -3.06 10.36
N TRP A 124 -6.90 -2.18 10.97
CA TRP A 124 -6.98 -0.78 10.57
C TRP A 124 -5.70 0.02 10.83
N GLU A 125 -4.84 -0.42 11.76
CA GLU A 125 -3.53 0.19 11.99
C GLU A 125 -2.59 -0.08 10.81
N LYS A 126 -2.53 -1.32 10.33
CA LYS A 126 -1.80 -1.66 9.10
C LYS A 126 -2.38 -0.98 7.87
N ILE A 127 -3.71 -0.95 7.72
CA ILE A 127 -4.37 -0.24 6.62
C ILE A 127 -4.02 1.25 6.62
N LYS A 128 -3.94 1.89 7.79
CA LYS A 128 -3.52 3.29 7.90
C LYS A 128 -2.03 3.49 7.59
N TYR A 129 -1.19 2.50 7.92
CA TYR A 129 0.25 2.56 7.72
C TYR A 129 0.64 2.51 6.22
N TYR A 130 -0.01 1.63 5.45
CA TYR A 130 0.26 1.40 4.03
C TYR A 130 -0.51 2.34 3.10
#